data_AF-A0A8C0ATQ4-F1
#
_entry.id   AF-A0A8C0ATQ4-F1
#
_cell.length_a   1.000
_cell.length_b   1.000
_cell.length_c   1.000
_cell.angle_alpha   90.00
_cell.angle_beta   90.00
_cell.angle_gamma   90.00
#
_symmetry.space_group_name_H-M   'P 1'
#
loop_
_entity.id
_entity.type
_entity.pdbx_description
1 polymer ?
#
loop_
_entity_poly.entity_id
_entity_poly.type
_entity_poly.pdbx_seq_one_letter_code
_entity_poly.pdbx_strand_id
1 'polypeptide(L)'
;MYSIGDAGHVHAGSIFHRLSIHRSTRHRSCPPSAPVRRGLGVPGAGRSWGTPPCCQIIHPPRDGGIRYRGLTPEEVQSIRFLPFDYEIEYVCRPDREIVGPKVRKCQRDGTWTAMGHPSRCLRTCPKMHLSLENGQAVARAMERVPVEGTWTEYSCNPGFRLVGSARSNCTKLGRWSTPKPICEPTSLAFGGAQRLAGVAPVGGYRQEGGTRRGALPHERGVAGGPGLPPRRPNGLGGHQQSEGHLARL
;
A
#
# COMPACT_ATOMS: atom_id res chain seq x y z
N MET A 1 73.74 44.99 21.25
CA MET A 1 73.63 44.10 22.42
C MET A 1 72.24 44.34 23.00
N TYR A 2 71.33 43.38 22.90
CA TYR A 2 70.95 42.41 23.95
C TYR A 2 70.29 43.11 25.17
N SER A 3 68.97 42.95 25.45
CA SER A 3 68.26 41.75 26.02
C SER A 3 68.51 41.63 27.55
N ILE A 4 67.60 41.28 28.49
CA ILE A 4 66.34 40.50 28.56
C ILE A 4 65.51 40.92 29.82
N GLY A 5 64.17 40.71 29.82
CA GLY A 5 63.36 40.24 30.98
C GLY A 5 63.04 41.21 32.16
N ASP A 6 62.07 40.92 33.04
CA ASP A 6 61.05 39.84 33.04
C ASP A 6 59.82 40.16 33.94
N ALA A 7 58.81 39.30 33.89
CA ALA A 7 57.49 39.21 34.55
C ALA A 7 57.13 40.08 35.79
N GLY A 8 55.94 40.66 35.73
CA GLY A 8 55.24 41.30 36.86
C GLY A 8 54.31 40.36 37.67
N HIS A 9 53.88 40.89 38.82
CA HIS A 9 53.16 40.24 39.93
C HIS A 9 52.06 39.19 39.64
N VAL A 10 52.13 38.14 40.47
CA VAL A 10 51.03 37.35 41.08
C VAL A 10 49.59 37.88 40.89
N HIS A 11 48.75 37.05 40.26
CA HIS A 11 47.30 37.26 40.20
C HIS A 11 46.57 36.34 41.18
N ALA A 12 45.56 36.88 41.87
CA ALA A 12 44.77 36.16 42.86
C ALA A 12 43.81 35.13 42.23
N GLY A 13 43.45 34.12 43.03
CA GLY A 13 42.87 32.86 42.58
C GLY A 13 41.53 32.92 41.83
N SER A 14 41.36 31.94 40.94
CA SER A 14 40.06 31.39 40.57
C SER A 14 40.19 29.90 40.29
N ILE A 15 39.74 29.07 41.23
CA ILE A 15 39.78 27.61 41.10
C ILE A 15 38.61 27.17 40.22
N PHE A 16 38.81 27.23 38.90
CA PHE A 16 37.92 26.51 37.98
C PHE A 16 38.24 25.03 38.06
N HIS A 17 37.49 24.30 38.89
CA HIS A 17 37.41 22.85 38.77
C HIS A 17 36.91 22.51 37.36
N ARG A 18 37.82 22.04 36.50
CA ARG A 18 37.45 21.28 35.30
C ARG A 18 36.75 20.01 35.78
N LEU A 19 35.43 20.10 35.91
CA LEU A 19 34.54 18.94 35.90
C LEU A 19 34.77 18.23 34.56
N SER A 20 35.70 17.28 34.58
CA SER A 20 35.86 16.31 33.50
C SER A 20 34.58 15.50 33.49
N ILE A 21 33.64 15.91 32.64
CA ILE A 21 32.43 15.15 32.37
C ILE A 21 32.89 13.82 31.81
N HIS A 22 32.99 12.82 32.69
CA HIS A 22 33.14 11.43 32.29
C HIS A 22 31.93 11.13 31.41
N ARG A 23 32.15 11.15 30.09
CA ARG A 23 31.11 10.88 29.09
C ARG A 23 30.69 9.43 29.26
N SER A 24 29.67 9.26 30.10
CA SER A 24 29.25 8.00 30.71
C SER A 24 29.21 6.89 29.68
N THR A 25 30.07 5.88 29.83
CA THR A 25 30.19 4.74 28.90
C THR A 25 29.00 3.76 28.97
N ARG A 26 27.87 4.16 29.57
CA ARG A 26 26.64 3.38 29.80
C ARG A 26 25.75 3.17 28.56
N HIS A 27 26.33 2.93 27.37
CA HIS A 27 25.56 2.65 26.14
C HIS A 27 26.21 1.57 25.23
N ARG A 28 26.84 0.53 25.83
CA ARG A 28 27.46 -0.58 25.06
C ARG A 28 26.92 -1.98 25.38
N SER A 29 26.16 -2.14 26.45
CA SER A 29 25.64 -3.43 26.91
C SER A 29 24.29 -3.24 27.58
N CYS A 30 23.46 -4.27 27.54
CA CYS A 30 22.15 -4.25 28.17
C CYS A 30 22.30 -4.14 29.70
N PRO A 31 21.45 -3.33 30.37
CA PRO A 31 21.61 -3.05 31.80
C PRO A 31 21.53 -4.35 32.58
N PRO A 32 22.55 -4.73 33.37
CA PRO A 32 22.65 -6.05 33.98
C PRO A 32 21.38 -6.38 34.74
N SER A 33 20.83 -7.58 34.52
CA SER A 33 19.66 -8.05 35.23
C SER A 33 19.93 -7.99 36.72
N ALA A 34 19.00 -7.38 37.47
CA ALA A 34 19.09 -7.35 38.92
C ALA A 34 19.27 -8.79 39.44
N PRO A 35 20.14 -9.03 40.44
CA PRO A 35 20.36 -10.36 40.96
C PRO A 35 19.04 -10.93 41.47
N VAL A 36 18.54 -11.97 40.79
CA VAL A 36 17.45 -12.78 41.32
C VAL A 36 17.96 -13.39 42.62
N ARG A 37 17.42 -12.94 43.76
CA ARG A 37 17.62 -13.59 45.06
C ARG A 37 16.99 -14.98 45.01
N ARG A 38 17.72 -15.96 44.46
CA ARG A 38 17.47 -17.37 44.81
C ARG A 38 17.82 -17.54 46.28
N GLY A 39 17.04 -18.38 46.96
CA GLY A 39 17.24 -18.70 48.38
C GLY A 39 18.64 -19.25 48.65
N LEU A 40 19.04 -19.15 49.92
CA LEU A 40 20.32 -19.62 50.45
C LEU A 40 20.61 -21.06 50.01
N GLY A 41 21.76 -21.30 49.40
CA GLY A 41 22.21 -22.66 49.06
C GLY A 41 23.45 -22.70 48.15
N VAL A 42 24.45 -23.48 48.58
CA VAL A 42 25.67 -23.90 47.86
C VAL A 42 26.73 -22.81 47.57
N PRO A 43 27.84 -22.76 48.34
CA PRO A 43 29.08 -22.10 47.91
C PRO A 43 29.84 -23.02 46.93
N GLY A 44 30.24 -22.49 45.77
CA GLY A 44 31.08 -23.22 44.80
C GLY A 44 30.73 -23.00 43.33
N ALA A 45 29.50 -22.60 43.01
CA ALA A 45 29.11 -22.25 41.65
C ALA A 45 29.60 -20.83 41.31
N GLY A 46 30.55 -20.72 40.37
CA GLY A 46 30.91 -19.44 39.76
C GLY A 46 29.68 -18.80 39.14
N ARG A 47 29.27 -17.63 39.64
CA ARG A 47 28.11 -16.90 39.12
C ARG A 47 28.42 -16.35 37.73
N SER A 48 28.09 -17.12 36.70
CA SER A 48 27.96 -16.61 35.34
C SER A 48 26.79 -15.61 35.32
N TRP A 49 27.11 -14.33 35.42
CA TRP A 49 26.16 -13.25 35.17
C TRP A 49 25.80 -13.26 33.69
N GLY A 50 24.80 -14.07 33.33
CA GLY A 50 24.28 -14.10 31.97
C GLY A 50 23.87 -12.70 31.56
N THR A 51 24.39 -12.22 30.42
CA THR A 51 23.96 -10.96 29.84
C THR A 51 22.43 -10.96 29.71
N PRO A 52 21.75 -9.91 30.18
CA PRO A 52 20.30 -9.90 30.20
C PRO A 52 19.76 -9.98 28.77
N PRO A 53 18.69 -10.76 28.54
CA PRO A 53 18.13 -10.95 27.21
C PRO A 53 17.63 -9.63 26.64
N CYS A 54 18.16 -9.27 25.49
CA CYS A 54 17.91 -8.00 24.83
C CYS A 54 18.26 -8.11 23.35
N CYS A 55 17.58 -7.31 22.53
CA CYS A 55 17.66 -7.39 21.08
C CYS A 55 18.22 -6.09 20.53
N GLN A 56 19.08 -6.18 19.51
CA GLN A 56 19.55 -4.98 18.80
C GLN A 56 18.37 -4.24 18.16
N ILE A 57 18.42 -2.92 18.18
CA ILE A 57 17.37 -2.08 17.57
C ILE A 57 17.30 -2.29 16.06
N ILE A 58 16.10 -2.41 15.49
CA ILE A 58 15.90 -2.61 14.06
C ILE A 58 15.72 -1.24 13.39
N HIS A 59 16.60 -0.87 12.46
CA HIS A 59 16.45 0.42 11.77
C HIS A 59 15.18 0.45 10.89
N PRO A 60 14.45 1.59 10.83
CA PRO A 60 13.24 1.72 10.03
C PRO A 60 13.43 1.39 8.54
N PRO A 61 12.48 0.71 7.88
CA PRO A 61 12.56 0.43 6.45
C PRO A 61 12.33 1.72 5.62
N ARG A 62 13.02 1.84 4.47
CA ARG A 62 12.96 3.04 3.60
C ARG A 62 11.55 3.48 3.18
N ASP A 63 10.62 2.52 3.07
CA ASP A 63 9.23 2.71 2.63
C ASP A 63 8.22 2.82 3.78
N GLY A 64 8.69 2.93 5.02
CA GLY A 64 7.85 2.98 6.22
C GLY A 64 8.59 3.53 7.43
N GLY A 65 8.22 3.01 8.59
CA GLY A 65 8.68 3.39 9.91
C GLY A 65 8.57 2.21 10.87
N ILE A 66 9.11 2.37 12.08
CA ILE A 66 8.90 1.45 13.19
C ILE A 66 8.42 2.26 14.38
N ARG A 67 7.30 1.85 14.98
CA ARG A 67 6.73 2.45 16.19
C ARG A 67 7.35 1.78 17.41
N TYR A 68 8.15 2.55 18.14
CA TYR A 68 8.71 2.19 19.43
C TYR A 68 7.73 2.62 20.53
N ARG A 69 7.20 1.66 21.31
CA ARG A 69 6.23 1.98 22.36
C ARG A 69 6.94 2.64 23.55
N GLY A 70 6.55 3.87 23.87
CA GLY A 70 7.06 4.60 25.03
C GLY A 70 8.51 5.08 24.90
N LEU A 71 8.97 5.35 23.67
CA LEU A 71 10.26 6.00 23.40
C LEU A 71 10.07 7.16 22.42
N THR A 72 10.79 8.26 22.60
CA THR A 72 10.83 9.38 21.65
C THR A 72 11.79 9.10 20.48
N PRO A 73 11.71 9.84 19.36
CA PRO A 73 12.67 9.73 18.25
C PRO A 73 14.14 9.95 18.66
N GLU A 74 14.38 10.81 19.66
CA GLU A 74 15.71 11.13 20.18
C GLU A 74 16.25 9.99 21.05
N GLU A 75 15.40 9.42 21.90
CA GLU A 75 15.76 8.23 22.69
C GLU A 75 16.11 7.05 21.79
N VAL A 76 15.30 6.80 20.75
CA VAL A 76 15.52 5.77 19.72
C VAL A 76 16.87 5.92 19.01
N GLN A 77 17.35 7.15 18.80
CA GLN A 77 18.69 7.40 18.22
C GLN A 77 19.84 7.17 19.22
N SER A 78 19.57 7.24 20.53
CA SER A 78 20.58 7.12 21.59
C SER A 78 20.81 5.68 22.08
N ILE A 79 19.81 4.80 21.91
CA ILE A 79 19.85 3.40 22.35
C ILE A 79 20.32 2.45 21.25
N ARG A 80 20.87 1.30 21.64
CA ARG A 80 21.27 0.21 20.72
C ARG A 80 20.49 -1.09 20.93
N PHE A 81 19.88 -1.26 22.09
CA PHE A 81 19.28 -2.49 22.55
C PHE A 81 17.93 -2.22 23.20
N LEU A 82 16.99 -3.14 23.00
CA LEU A 82 15.67 -3.16 23.62
C LEU A 82 15.54 -4.39 24.51
N PRO A 83 14.83 -4.29 25.66
CA PRO A 83 14.77 -5.38 26.63
C PRO A 83 13.94 -6.56 26.12
N PHE A 84 14.13 -7.73 26.74
CA PHE A 84 13.21 -8.86 26.60
C PHE A 84 11.74 -8.43 26.76
N ASP A 85 10.86 -9.09 26.02
CA ASP A 85 9.43 -8.82 25.93
C ASP A 85 9.06 -7.48 25.23
N TYR A 86 10.02 -6.62 24.90
CA TYR A 86 9.74 -5.37 24.18
C TYR A 86 9.18 -5.66 22.77
N GLU A 87 8.17 -4.90 22.38
CA GLU A 87 7.46 -5.04 21.11
C GLU A 87 7.64 -3.80 20.23
N ILE A 88 7.91 -4.04 18.95
CA ILE A 88 7.95 -3.02 17.89
C ILE A 88 6.87 -3.32 16.84
N GLU A 89 6.29 -2.27 16.26
CA GLU A 89 5.32 -2.38 15.17
C GLU A 89 5.83 -1.69 13.91
N TYR A 90 5.84 -2.39 12.77
CA TYR A 90 6.09 -1.77 11.47
C TYR A 90 4.89 -0.94 11.03
N VAL A 91 5.16 0.28 10.59
CA VAL A 91 4.18 1.23 10.07
C VAL A 91 4.57 1.58 8.64
N CYS A 92 3.67 1.41 7.68
CA CYS A 92 3.94 1.73 6.29
C CYS A 92 3.54 3.17 5.94
N ARG A 93 4.17 3.74 4.89
CA ARG A 93 3.68 4.99 4.27
C ARG A 93 2.29 4.78 3.64
N PRO A 94 1.48 5.84 3.44
CA PRO A 94 0.04 5.75 3.19
C PRO A 94 -0.46 4.68 2.19
N ASP A 95 0.03 4.66 0.95
CA ASP A 95 -0.48 3.82 -0.14
C ASP A 95 0.06 2.37 -0.15
N ARG A 96 0.43 1.85 1.02
CA ARG A 96 1.18 0.58 1.18
C ARG A 96 0.64 -0.29 2.30
N GLU A 97 0.71 -1.59 2.07
CA GLU A 97 0.37 -2.64 3.03
C GLU A 97 1.65 -3.33 3.54
N ILE A 98 1.62 -3.82 4.77
CA ILE A 98 2.71 -4.61 5.36
C ILE A 98 2.59 -6.07 4.92
N VAL A 99 3.65 -6.60 4.32
CA VAL A 99 3.79 -8.03 3.99
C VAL A 99 4.82 -8.66 4.92
N GLY A 100 4.44 -9.77 5.55
CA GLY A 100 5.23 -10.42 6.61
C GLY A 100 4.88 -9.90 8.02
N PRO A 101 5.73 -10.19 9.03
CA PRO A 101 5.42 -9.87 10.43
C PRO A 101 5.27 -8.37 10.68
N LYS A 102 4.05 -7.92 11.05
CA LYS A 102 3.76 -6.52 11.41
C LYS A 102 4.32 -6.14 12.78
N VAL A 103 4.26 -7.05 13.75
CA VAL A 103 4.80 -6.85 15.10
C VAL A 103 5.96 -7.82 15.31
N ARG A 104 7.04 -7.34 15.93
CA ARG A 104 8.16 -8.17 16.40
C ARG A 104 8.36 -7.97 17.90
N LYS A 105 8.71 -9.06 18.58
CA LYS A 105 8.91 -9.11 20.03
C LYS A 105 10.30 -9.61 20.36
N CYS A 106 10.96 -9.00 21.34
CA CYS A 106 12.31 -9.39 21.75
C CYS A 106 12.28 -10.67 22.61
N GLN A 107 13.01 -11.69 22.19
CA GLN A 107 13.01 -13.04 22.78
C GLN A 107 14.17 -13.24 23.77
N ARG A 108 14.12 -14.35 24.53
CA ARG A 108 15.09 -14.68 25.60
C ARG A 108 16.49 -15.01 25.05
N ASP A 109 16.60 -15.37 23.78
CA ASP A 109 17.87 -15.61 23.08
C ASP A 109 18.50 -14.33 22.53
N GLY A 110 17.87 -13.16 22.73
CA GLY A 110 18.32 -11.88 22.18
C GLY A 110 17.94 -11.66 20.71
N THR A 111 17.11 -12.54 20.13
CA THR A 111 16.59 -12.39 18.77
C THR A 111 15.17 -11.81 18.77
N TRP A 112 14.74 -11.30 17.61
CA TRP A 112 13.35 -10.86 17.41
C TRP A 112 12.50 -12.01 16.88
N THR A 113 11.21 -12.04 17.24
CA THR A 113 10.27 -12.99 16.64
C THR A 113 10.27 -12.92 15.11
N ALA A 114 10.18 -14.09 14.48
CA ALA A 114 10.07 -14.28 13.03
C ALA A 114 11.20 -13.64 12.18
N MET A 115 12.47 -13.66 12.62
CA MET A 115 13.61 -13.16 11.82
C MET A 115 13.76 -13.82 10.45
N GLY A 116 13.30 -15.07 10.26
CA GLY A 116 13.28 -15.75 8.95
C GLY A 116 12.28 -15.18 7.93
N HIS A 117 11.35 -14.31 8.33
CA HIS A 117 10.32 -13.75 7.45
C HIS A 117 10.49 -12.23 7.31
N PRO A 118 10.91 -11.69 6.16
CA PRO A 118 11.18 -10.25 6.01
C PRO A 118 9.89 -9.42 5.97
N SER A 119 9.84 -8.38 6.82
CA SER A 119 8.74 -7.41 6.88
C SER A 119 8.96 -6.33 5.81
N ARG A 120 8.02 -6.14 4.87
CA ARG A 120 8.14 -5.20 3.73
C ARG A 120 6.87 -4.37 3.49
N CYS A 121 7.02 -3.06 3.27
CA CYS A 121 5.91 -2.17 2.93
C CYS A 121 5.74 -2.05 1.40
N LEU A 122 4.80 -2.81 0.83
CA LEU A 122 4.57 -2.89 -0.61
C LEU A 122 3.39 -2.01 -1.03
N ARG A 123 3.50 -1.36 -2.20
CA ARG A 123 2.40 -0.54 -2.74
C ARG A 123 1.17 -1.39 -3.04
N THR A 124 0.01 -0.89 -2.64
CA THR A 124 -1.29 -1.53 -2.95
C THR A 124 -1.74 -1.22 -4.38
N CYS A 125 -2.55 -2.11 -4.96
CA CYS A 125 -3.23 -1.92 -6.24
C CYS A 125 -4.77 -1.89 -6.07
N PRO A 126 -5.52 -1.35 -7.06
CA PRO A 126 -6.98 -1.35 -7.05
C PRO A 126 -7.59 -2.75 -6.98
N LYS A 127 -8.51 -2.99 -6.03
CA LYS A 127 -9.20 -4.28 -5.85
C LYS A 127 -10.16 -4.67 -6.99
N MET A 128 -10.58 -3.72 -7.84
CA MET A 128 -11.49 -3.95 -8.99
C MET A 128 -11.02 -5.05 -9.95
N HIS A 129 -9.71 -5.29 -10.02
CA HIS A 129 -9.09 -6.34 -10.83
C HIS A 129 -9.25 -7.76 -10.26
N LEU A 130 -9.83 -7.91 -9.06
CA LEU A 130 -10.08 -9.20 -8.41
C LEU A 130 -11.50 -9.74 -8.65
N SER A 131 -12.31 -9.02 -9.42
CA SER A 131 -13.59 -9.49 -9.94
C SER A 131 -13.59 -9.41 -11.46
N LEU A 132 -14.38 -10.27 -12.11
CA LEU A 132 -14.63 -10.22 -13.54
C LEU A 132 -16.10 -10.62 -13.76
N GLU A 133 -16.84 -9.80 -14.49
CA GLU A 133 -18.23 -10.11 -14.84
C GLU A 133 -18.26 -11.19 -15.93
N ASN A 134 -19.19 -12.13 -15.85
CA ASN A 134 -19.28 -13.29 -16.75
C ASN A 134 -17.96 -14.09 -16.87
N GLY A 135 -17.19 -14.11 -15.79
CA GLY A 135 -15.90 -14.80 -15.73
C GLY A 135 -15.37 -14.94 -14.30
N GLN A 136 -14.10 -15.27 -14.19
CA GLN A 136 -13.37 -15.49 -12.95
C GLN A 136 -12.02 -14.76 -12.99
N ALA A 137 -11.60 -14.25 -11.84
CA ALA A 137 -10.31 -13.59 -11.64
C ALA A 137 -9.54 -14.32 -10.53
N VAL A 138 -8.51 -15.07 -10.90
CA VAL A 138 -7.70 -15.86 -9.96
C VAL A 138 -6.43 -15.08 -9.64
N ALA A 139 -6.40 -14.44 -8.48
CA ALA A 139 -5.21 -13.79 -7.97
C ALA A 139 -4.30 -14.78 -7.24
N ARG A 140 -3.00 -14.76 -7.53
CA ARG A 140 -1.97 -15.50 -6.78
C ARG A 140 -1.13 -14.56 -5.93
N ALA A 141 -0.69 -15.06 -4.77
CA ALA A 141 0.02 -14.33 -3.72
C ALA A 141 -0.79 -13.17 -3.08
N MET A 142 -2.06 -13.43 -2.76
CA MET A 142 -2.94 -12.46 -2.06
C MET A 142 -3.28 -12.95 -0.64
N GLU A 143 -2.92 -12.16 0.37
CA GLU A 143 -3.38 -12.38 1.77
C GLU A 143 -4.64 -11.56 2.10
N ARG A 144 -4.73 -10.29 1.66
CA ARG A 144 -5.90 -9.41 1.90
C ARG A 144 -6.12 -8.30 0.85
N VAL A 145 -5.05 -7.70 0.38
CA VAL A 145 -5.04 -6.58 -0.57
C VAL A 145 -4.02 -6.92 -1.66
N PRO A 146 -4.30 -6.67 -2.95
CA PRO A 146 -3.29 -6.90 -3.98
C PRO A 146 -2.19 -5.85 -3.83
N VAL A 147 -0.95 -6.32 -3.75
CA VAL A 147 0.27 -5.53 -3.53
C VAL A 147 1.30 -5.76 -4.64
N GLU A 148 2.34 -4.93 -4.72
CA GLU A 148 3.46 -5.09 -5.67
C GLU A 148 3.90 -6.56 -5.82
N GLY A 149 3.89 -7.07 -7.05
CA GLY A 149 4.22 -8.46 -7.38
C GLY A 149 3.04 -9.42 -7.45
N THR A 150 1.87 -9.07 -6.89
CA THR A 150 0.61 -9.82 -7.07
C THR A 150 0.29 -9.91 -8.55
N TRP A 151 -0.19 -11.07 -9.02
CA TRP A 151 -0.71 -11.20 -10.38
C TRP A 151 -2.04 -11.93 -10.40
N THR A 152 -2.86 -11.58 -11.39
CA THR A 152 -4.21 -12.11 -11.57
C THR A 152 -4.35 -12.69 -12.97
N GLU A 153 -4.95 -13.87 -13.03
CA GLU A 153 -5.34 -14.57 -14.25
C GLU A 153 -6.85 -14.43 -14.47
N TYR A 154 -7.28 -14.24 -15.72
CA TYR A 154 -8.66 -14.01 -16.10
C TYR A 154 -9.15 -15.10 -17.04
N SER A 155 -10.35 -15.63 -16.76
CA SER A 155 -11.04 -16.59 -17.62
C SER A 155 -12.52 -16.20 -17.71
N CYS A 156 -13.16 -16.42 -18.85
CA CYS A 156 -14.59 -16.17 -19.02
C CYS A 156 -15.39 -17.46 -18.80
N ASN A 157 -16.65 -17.28 -18.39
CA ASN A 157 -17.61 -18.37 -18.27
C ASN A 157 -17.97 -18.92 -19.67
N PRO A 158 -18.47 -20.17 -19.76
CA PRO A 158 -18.95 -20.74 -21.02
C PRO A 158 -19.97 -19.82 -21.71
N GLY A 159 -19.83 -19.68 -23.03
CA GLY A 159 -20.63 -18.74 -23.84
C GLY A 159 -20.04 -17.33 -23.94
N PHE A 160 -18.97 -16.99 -23.21
CA PHE A 160 -18.31 -15.68 -23.28
C PHE A 160 -16.84 -15.79 -23.76
N ARG A 161 -16.37 -14.79 -24.51
CA ARG A 161 -14.98 -14.63 -24.95
C ARG A 161 -14.29 -13.55 -24.11
N LEU A 162 -13.00 -13.74 -23.82
CA LEU A 162 -12.20 -12.72 -23.14
C LEU A 162 -11.73 -11.65 -24.14
N VAL A 163 -11.94 -10.39 -23.81
CA VAL A 163 -11.45 -9.22 -24.54
C VAL A 163 -10.49 -8.45 -23.64
N GLY A 164 -9.23 -8.32 -24.09
CA GLY A 164 -8.12 -7.77 -23.31
C GLY A 164 -7.11 -8.85 -22.87
N SER A 165 -6.27 -8.53 -21.90
CA SER A 165 -5.19 -9.42 -21.45
C SER A 165 -5.67 -10.44 -20.43
N ALA A 166 -5.41 -11.73 -20.67
CA ALA A 166 -5.70 -12.82 -19.74
C ALA A 166 -4.89 -12.79 -18.43
N ARG A 167 -3.85 -11.96 -18.35
CA ARG A 167 -3.03 -11.80 -17.15
C ARG A 167 -2.68 -10.34 -16.90
N SER A 168 -2.70 -9.92 -15.64
CA SER A 168 -2.26 -8.60 -15.19
C SER A 168 -1.43 -8.70 -13.91
N ASN A 169 -0.45 -7.81 -13.72
CA ASN A 169 0.44 -7.77 -12.57
C ASN A 169 0.36 -6.41 -11.86
N CYS A 170 0.33 -6.42 -10.52
CA CYS A 170 0.42 -5.23 -9.69
C CYS A 170 1.88 -4.72 -9.68
N THR A 171 2.12 -3.63 -10.40
CA THR A 171 3.45 -3.05 -10.59
C THR A 171 3.93 -2.26 -9.37
N LYS A 172 5.23 -1.94 -9.35
CA LYS A 172 5.86 -1.04 -8.35
C LYS A 172 5.25 0.37 -8.29
N LEU A 173 4.38 0.74 -9.21
CA LEU A 173 3.68 2.02 -9.24
C LEU A 173 2.30 1.98 -8.57
N GLY A 174 1.91 0.85 -7.94
CA GLY A 174 0.57 0.67 -7.35
C GLY A 174 -0.55 0.60 -8.38
N ARG A 175 -0.21 0.26 -9.64
CA ARG A 175 -1.17 0.08 -10.75
C ARG A 175 -1.00 -1.29 -11.39
N TRP A 176 -2.08 -1.80 -11.96
CA TRP A 176 -2.05 -3.01 -12.77
C TRP A 176 -1.37 -2.77 -14.13
N SER A 177 -0.63 -3.76 -14.62
CA SER A 177 0.16 -3.67 -15.86
C SER A 177 -0.69 -3.58 -17.12
N THR A 178 -1.92 -4.11 -17.07
CA THR A 178 -2.91 -4.08 -18.15
C THR A 178 -4.26 -3.67 -17.57
N PRO A 179 -5.16 -3.04 -18.35
CA PRO A 179 -6.53 -2.77 -17.91
C PRO A 179 -7.28 -4.08 -17.61
N LYS A 180 -8.34 -3.98 -16.81
CA LYS A 180 -9.24 -5.10 -16.52
C LYS A 180 -9.92 -5.57 -17.83
N PRO A 181 -9.86 -6.85 -18.19
CA PRO A 181 -10.51 -7.38 -19.38
C PRO A 181 -12.04 -7.44 -19.20
N ILE A 182 -12.74 -7.70 -20.30
CA ILE A 182 -14.19 -7.86 -20.35
C ILE A 182 -14.52 -9.25 -20.93
N CYS A 183 -15.58 -9.88 -20.42
CA CYS A 183 -16.15 -11.08 -21.02
C CYS A 183 -17.36 -10.72 -21.87
N GLU A 184 -17.22 -10.81 -23.19
CA GLU A 184 -18.28 -10.51 -24.15
C GLU A 184 -19.02 -11.79 -24.57
N PRO A 185 -20.34 -11.78 -24.80
CA PRO A 185 -21.05 -12.94 -25.30
C PRO A 185 -20.50 -13.40 -26.67
N THR A 186 -20.35 -14.71 -26.82
CA THR A 186 -19.99 -15.34 -28.09
C THR A 186 -21.26 -15.53 -28.91
N SER A 187 -21.21 -15.26 -30.22
CA SER A 187 -22.36 -15.46 -31.12
C SER A 187 -22.94 -16.89 -31.07
N LEU A 188 -22.11 -17.88 -30.76
CA LEU A 188 -22.51 -19.28 -30.53
C LEU A 188 -23.46 -19.48 -29.34
N ALA A 189 -23.48 -18.58 -28.35
CA ALA A 189 -24.41 -18.64 -27.21
C ALA A 189 -25.83 -18.19 -27.56
N PHE A 190 -25.99 -17.37 -28.62
CA PHE A 190 -27.29 -16.92 -29.14
C PHE A 190 -27.70 -17.61 -30.45
N GLY A 191 -26.77 -18.31 -31.11
CA GLY A 191 -26.98 -19.00 -32.39
C GLY A 191 -27.51 -20.44 -32.32
N GLY A 192 -27.88 -20.93 -31.13
CA GLY A 192 -28.34 -22.32 -30.93
C GLY A 192 -29.65 -22.68 -31.64
N ALA A 193 -30.41 -21.70 -32.13
CA ALA A 193 -31.53 -21.93 -33.04
C ALA A 193 -31.02 -22.17 -34.46
N GLN A 194 -30.54 -23.39 -34.73
CA GLN A 194 -30.32 -23.87 -36.10
C GLN A 194 -31.66 -23.84 -36.84
N ARG A 195 -31.89 -22.80 -37.67
CA ARG A 195 -32.93 -22.88 -38.70
C ARG A 195 -32.53 -24.02 -39.63
N LEU A 196 -33.26 -25.13 -39.56
CA LEU A 196 -33.18 -26.19 -40.56
C LEU A 196 -33.52 -25.56 -41.91
N ALA A 197 -32.49 -25.29 -42.71
CA ALA A 197 -32.62 -24.74 -44.04
C ALA A 197 -33.09 -25.84 -44.98
N GLY A 198 -34.41 -26.01 -45.11
CA GLY A 198 -34.95 -27.05 -45.99
C GLY A 198 -36.45 -27.33 -45.86
N VAL A 199 -37.29 -26.37 -46.26
CA VAL A 199 -38.34 -26.57 -47.28
C VAL A 199 -38.59 -25.21 -47.95
N ALA A 200 -38.42 -25.11 -49.27
CA ALA A 200 -38.94 -23.99 -50.03
C ALA A 200 -40.40 -24.29 -50.42
N PRO A 201 -41.38 -23.42 -50.14
CA PRO A 201 -42.73 -23.59 -50.67
C PRO A 201 -42.70 -23.35 -52.19
N VAL A 202 -43.14 -24.35 -52.96
CA VAL A 202 -43.25 -24.28 -54.43
C VAL A 202 -44.64 -23.77 -54.80
N GLY A 203 -44.71 -22.80 -55.72
CA GLY A 203 -45.95 -22.27 -56.28
C GLY A 203 -46.42 -20.97 -55.60
N GLY A 204 -46.82 -19.89 -56.30
CA GLY A 204 -46.80 -19.65 -57.75
C GLY A 204 -48.19 -19.47 -58.36
N TYR A 205 -48.80 -18.30 -58.17
CA TYR A 205 -49.88 -17.78 -59.02
C TYR A 205 -49.91 -16.24 -58.99
N ARG A 206 -50.34 -15.62 -60.09
CA ARG A 206 -50.33 -14.17 -60.37
C ARG A 206 -51.70 -13.76 -60.92
N GLN A 207 -52.03 -12.46 -60.83
CA GLN A 207 -53.21 -11.76 -61.39
C GLN A 207 -54.49 -11.86 -60.52
N GLU A 208 -55.42 -10.88 -60.50
CA GLU A 208 -55.38 -9.45 -60.87
C GLU A 208 -56.51 -8.67 -60.13
N GLY A 209 -56.47 -7.33 -60.20
CA GLY A 209 -57.61 -6.38 -60.16
C GLY A 209 -58.80 -6.56 -59.18
N GLY A 210 -59.08 -5.54 -58.35
CA GLY A 210 -60.30 -5.53 -57.52
C GLY A 210 -60.62 -4.22 -56.79
N THR A 211 -61.24 -3.26 -57.48
CA THR A 211 -61.65 -1.96 -56.92
C THR A 211 -62.94 -2.06 -56.08
N ARG A 212 -62.98 -1.51 -54.85
CA ARG A 212 -64.12 -0.70 -54.32
C ARG A 212 -63.94 -0.11 -52.91
N ARG A 213 -63.99 1.23 -52.86
CA ARG A 213 -64.71 2.11 -51.91
C ARG A 213 -64.87 1.71 -50.43
N GLY A 214 -64.25 2.51 -49.56
CA GLY A 214 -65.04 3.43 -48.71
C GLY A 214 -65.07 3.18 -47.20
N ALA A 215 -64.35 4.03 -46.45
CA ALA A 215 -64.78 4.60 -45.17
C ALA A 215 -63.83 5.75 -44.73
N LEU A 216 -64.32 6.99 -44.80
CA LEU A 216 -63.87 8.07 -43.91
C LEU A 216 -64.66 7.93 -42.59
N PRO A 217 -64.14 8.34 -41.42
CA PRO A 217 -64.33 9.75 -41.07
C PRO A 217 -63.23 10.45 -40.24
N HIS A 218 -63.19 11.76 -40.46
CA HIS A 218 -62.88 12.84 -39.50
C HIS A 218 -61.44 13.06 -38.99
N GLU A 219 -60.81 14.03 -39.66
CA GLU A 219 -59.89 15.03 -39.11
C GLU A 219 -60.16 15.47 -37.66
N ARG A 220 -59.08 15.61 -36.88
CA ARG A 220 -58.89 16.78 -35.99
C ARG A 220 -57.39 16.97 -35.70
N GLY A 221 -56.74 17.84 -36.48
CA GLY A 221 -55.35 18.21 -36.25
C GLY A 221 -55.19 19.30 -35.18
N VAL A 222 -53.99 19.36 -34.57
CA VAL A 222 -53.40 20.57 -33.99
C VAL A 222 -51.90 20.56 -34.31
N ALA A 223 -51.36 21.70 -34.74
CA ALA A 223 -49.95 21.88 -35.12
C ALA A 223 -49.03 22.12 -33.90
N GLY A 224 -47.71 21.93 -34.03
CA GLY A 224 -46.83 22.01 -32.85
C GLY A 224 -45.30 22.14 -32.99
N GLY A 225 -44.74 22.52 -34.15
CA GLY A 225 -43.37 23.08 -34.23
C GLY A 225 -42.14 22.17 -34.00
N PRO A 226 -40.90 22.68 -34.21
CA PRO A 226 -39.72 21.83 -34.45
C PRO A 226 -38.58 21.92 -33.41
N GLY A 227 -37.84 20.80 -33.30
CA GLY A 227 -36.38 20.72 -33.21
C GLY A 227 -35.60 21.61 -32.22
N LEU A 228 -35.05 20.99 -31.17
CA LEU A 228 -33.87 21.49 -30.43
C LEU A 228 -32.70 20.50 -30.53
N PRO A 229 -31.49 20.92 -30.96
CA PRO A 229 -30.30 20.07 -30.98
C PRO A 229 -29.58 20.04 -29.61
N PRO A 230 -28.76 19.00 -29.33
CA PRO A 230 -28.03 18.89 -28.07
C PRO A 230 -26.88 19.90 -27.96
N ARG A 231 -26.70 20.48 -26.77
CA ARG A 231 -25.59 21.40 -26.47
C ARG A 231 -24.26 20.66 -26.28
N ARG A 232 -23.18 21.23 -26.83
CA ARG A 232 -21.80 20.90 -26.45
C ARG A 232 -21.41 21.57 -25.12
N PRO A 233 -20.50 20.99 -24.32
CA PRO A 233 -19.90 21.67 -23.18
C PRO A 233 -18.78 22.62 -23.65
N ASN A 234 -18.85 23.90 -23.26
CA ASN A 234 -17.70 24.80 -23.29
C ASN A 234 -16.92 24.68 -21.98
N GLY A 235 -15.59 24.68 -22.07
CA GLY A 235 -14.72 24.83 -20.90
C GLY A 235 -14.37 26.29 -20.61
N LEU A 236 -13.41 26.46 -19.69
CA LEU A 236 -12.68 27.71 -19.40
C LEU A 236 -13.51 28.84 -18.78
N GLY A 237 -13.84 28.67 -17.50
CA GLY A 237 -13.98 29.80 -16.57
C GLY A 237 -12.70 29.97 -15.77
N GLY A 238 -12.07 31.14 -15.85
CA GLY A 238 -10.99 31.54 -14.95
C GLY A 238 -11.15 33.01 -14.58
N HIS A 239 -11.13 33.33 -13.28
CA HIS A 239 -10.68 34.59 -12.70
C HIS A 239 -10.87 34.60 -11.17
N GLN A 240 -9.76 34.79 -10.44
CA GLN A 240 -9.55 35.49 -9.16
C GLN A 240 -8.09 35.11 -8.76
N GLN A 241 -7.08 35.99 -8.67
CA GLN A 241 -6.86 37.03 -7.64
C GLN A 241 -7.19 36.51 -6.22
N SER A 242 -6.34 36.57 -5.20
CA SER A 242 -4.99 37.13 -5.01
C SER A 242 -4.31 36.34 -3.86
N GLU A 243 -3.11 36.59 -3.34
CA GLU A 243 -2.13 37.69 -3.43
C GLU A 243 -0.69 37.13 -3.59
N GLY A 244 0.33 37.94 -3.31
CA GLY A 244 1.69 37.49 -2.99
C GLY A 244 2.25 38.22 -1.78
N HIS A 245 3.13 37.58 -1.01
CA HIS A 245 4.06 38.29 -0.13
C HIS A 245 5.43 37.62 -0.04
N LEU A 246 6.44 38.42 0.27
CA LEU A 246 7.86 38.15 0.06
C LEU A 246 8.43 37.04 0.97
N ALA A 247 9.48 36.40 0.45
CA ALA A 247 10.50 35.77 1.27
C ALA A 247 11.47 36.82 1.86
N ARG A 248 11.90 36.66 3.11
CA ARG A 248 13.27 36.96 3.57
C ARG A 248 13.56 36.47 4.99
N LEU A 249 14.81 36.03 5.16
CA LEU A 249 15.53 35.66 6.40
C LEU A 249 15.08 34.35 7.06
#